data_AF-A0A7V2RVP4-F1
#
_entry.id   AF-A0A7V2RVP4-F1
#
_cell.length_a   1.000
_cell.length_b   1.000
_cell.length_c   1.000
_cell.angle_alpha   90.00
_cell.angle_beta   90.00
_cell.angle_gamma   90.00
#
_symmetry.space_group_name_H-M   'P 1'
#
loop_
_entity.id
_entity.type
_entity.pdbx_description
1 polymer ?
#
loop_
_entity_poly.entity_id
_entity_poly.type
_entity_poly.pdbx_seq_one_letter_code
_entity_poly.pdbx_strand_id
1 'polypeptide(L)'
;NGTQAIFWEDPETLYCSTHQWPLYPGTGRESETGVAGNVLNRTFPPGTGSAAWRAVVAEAMLPAVDAFAPELVMISAGFDAHAEDPLANLMLVEEDFAWITGELVTLAERHAQGRVVSVLEGGYDLDALARSVRAHLEALGADG
;
A
#
# COMPACT_ATOMS: atom_id res chain seq x y z
N ASN A 1 3.08 11.39 0.77
CA ASN A 1 3.86 12.44 1.49
C ASN A 1 2.99 13.30 2.42
N GLY A 2 1.80 13.75 2.01
CA GLY A 2 0.89 14.52 2.88
C GLY A 2 0.48 13.77 4.14
N THR A 3 0.03 12.52 4.00
CA THR A 3 -0.33 11.64 5.13
C THR A 3 0.85 11.41 6.07
N GLN A 4 2.04 11.14 5.53
CA GLN A 4 3.28 11.00 6.31
C GLN A 4 3.56 12.25 7.16
N ALA A 5 3.40 13.44 6.59
CA ALA A 5 3.66 14.69 7.32
C ALA A 5 2.69 14.91 8.48
N ILE A 6 1.43 14.47 8.34
CA ILE A 6 0.42 14.55 9.40
C ILE A 6 0.79 13.64 10.58
N PHE A 7 1.24 12.42 10.29
CA PHE A 7 1.50 11.40 11.32
C PHE A 7 2.97 11.31 11.76
N TRP A 8 3.83 12.24 11.33
CA TRP A 8 5.28 12.18 11.58
C TRP A 8 5.66 12.06 13.06
N GLU A 9 4.88 12.70 13.93
CA GLU A 9 5.09 12.72 15.39
C GLU A 9 4.03 11.90 16.15
N ASP A 10 3.16 11.18 15.46
CA ASP A 10 2.06 10.43 16.06
C ASP A 10 2.44 8.95 16.26
N PRO A 11 2.84 8.53 17.48
CA PRO A 11 3.22 7.15 17.75
C PRO A 11 2.03 6.17 17.71
N GLU A 12 0.79 6.68 17.73
CA GLU A 12 -0.43 5.85 17.67
C GLU A 12 -0.83 5.51 16.23
N THR A 13 -0.08 5.98 15.23
CA THR A 13 -0.33 5.70 13.82
C THR A 13 0.90 5.14 13.13
N LEU A 14 0.82 3.91 12.62
CA LEU A 14 1.78 3.37 11.65
C LEU A 14 1.40 3.80 10.23
N TYR A 15 2.28 4.54 9.56
CA TYR A 15 2.15 4.87 8.14
C TYR A 15 3.08 4.01 7.30
N CYS A 16 2.52 3.21 6.39
CA CYS A 16 3.28 2.42 5.42
C CYS A 16 3.02 2.94 4.01
N SER A 17 4.08 3.06 3.19
CA SER A 17 3.96 3.41 1.78
C SER A 17 4.93 2.60 0.93
N THR A 18 4.41 2.06 -0.17
CA THR A 18 5.21 1.59 -1.30
C THR A 18 5.05 2.56 -2.47
N HIS A 19 6.14 2.93 -3.12
CA HIS A 19 6.08 3.83 -4.27
C HIS A 19 7.33 3.72 -5.14
N GLN A 20 7.21 4.16 -6.39
CA GLN A 20 8.36 4.26 -7.28
C GLN A 20 9.32 5.36 -6.82
N TRP A 21 10.62 5.10 -6.90
CA TRP A 21 11.65 6.10 -6.69
C TRP A 21 12.77 5.99 -7.74
N PRO A 22 13.25 7.12 -8.31
CA PRO A 22 12.69 8.46 -8.17
C PRO A 22 11.37 8.63 -8.94
N LEU A 23 10.40 9.32 -8.34
CA LEU A 23 9.16 9.79 -8.98
C LEU A 23 8.61 10.99 -8.19
N TYR A 24 7.57 11.65 -8.70
CA TYR A 24 6.82 12.65 -7.93
C TYR A 24 6.39 12.06 -6.56
N PRO A 25 6.46 12.82 -5.46
CA PRO A 25 6.87 14.22 -5.33
C PRO A 25 8.35 14.43 -4.98
N GLY A 26 9.19 13.39 -5.00
CA GLY A 26 10.60 13.49 -4.58
C GLY A 26 10.81 13.48 -3.05
N THR A 27 9.82 12.97 -2.30
CA THR A 27 9.89 12.68 -0.85
C THR A 27 9.45 11.23 -0.59
N GLY A 28 9.63 10.69 0.62
CA GLY A 28 9.27 9.31 0.94
C GLY A 28 10.47 8.36 0.92
N ARG A 29 11.68 8.87 1.19
CA ARG A 29 12.88 8.02 1.27
C ARG A 29 12.73 7.00 2.39
N GLU A 30 13.38 5.85 2.23
CA GLU A 30 13.36 4.79 3.26
C GLU A 30 13.98 5.22 4.59
N SER A 31 14.85 6.25 4.57
CA SER A 31 15.43 6.88 5.76
C SER A 31 14.44 7.77 6.53
N GLU A 32 13.29 8.11 5.95
CA GLU A 32 12.25 8.91 6.59
C GLU A 32 11.39 8.00 7.46
N THR A 33 11.70 7.89 8.76
CA THR A 33 11.11 6.87 9.65
C THR A 33 10.15 7.42 10.71
N GLY A 34 9.83 8.71 10.69
CA GLY A 34 9.03 9.34 11.75
C GLY A 34 9.82 9.50 13.05
N VAL A 35 9.32 10.31 13.99
CA VAL A 35 9.98 10.53 15.28
C VAL A 35 9.94 9.28 16.14
N ALA A 36 8.84 8.53 16.09
CA ALA A 36 8.61 7.32 16.87
C ALA A 36 9.00 6.03 16.13
N GLY A 37 9.56 6.10 14.92
CA GLY A 37 9.78 4.93 14.07
C GLY A 37 8.49 4.40 13.42
N ASN A 38 7.47 5.25 13.31
CA ASN A 38 6.11 4.91 12.88
C ASN A 38 5.86 5.15 11.38
N VAL A 39 6.89 5.50 10.60
CA VAL A 39 6.81 5.65 9.15
C VAL A 39 7.67 4.58 8.50
N LEU A 40 7.08 3.83 7.57
CA LEU A 40 7.74 2.80 6.78
C LEU A 40 7.55 3.08 5.29
N ASN A 41 8.59 3.62 4.66
CA ASN A 41 8.66 3.75 3.21
C ASN A 41 9.43 2.58 2.60
N ARG A 42 8.92 2.03 1.50
CA ARG A 42 9.64 1.10 0.62
C ARG A 42 9.59 1.61 -0.81
N THR A 43 10.78 1.74 -1.38
CA THR A 43 10.94 2.38 -2.69
C THR A 43 11.31 1.36 -3.75
N PHE A 44 10.80 1.56 -4.96
CA PHE A 44 11.01 0.63 -6.07
C PHE A 44 11.54 1.35 -7.30
N PRO A 45 12.55 0.80 -8.00
CA PRO A 45 12.96 1.35 -9.29
C PRO A 45 11.87 1.14 -10.35
N PRO A 46 11.85 1.96 -11.40
CA PRO A 46 11.08 1.70 -12.62
C PRO A 46 11.30 0.27 -13.13
N GLY A 47 10.25 -0.35 -13.67
CA GLY A 47 10.26 -1.72 -14.18
C GLY A 47 10.09 -2.81 -13.11
N THR A 48 9.98 -2.46 -11.83
CA THR A 48 9.71 -3.46 -10.78
C THR A 48 8.35 -4.10 -11.02
N GLY A 49 8.34 -5.42 -11.18
CA GLY A 49 7.11 -6.21 -11.31
C GLY A 49 6.69 -6.93 -10.04
N SER A 50 5.57 -7.64 -10.15
CA SER A 50 4.85 -8.36 -9.09
C SER A 50 5.75 -9.09 -8.09
N ALA A 51 6.62 -9.99 -8.56
CA ALA A 51 7.42 -10.85 -7.68
C ALA A 51 8.35 -10.06 -6.75
N ALA A 52 9.08 -9.07 -7.30
CA ALA A 52 10.01 -8.25 -6.52
C ALA A 52 9.26 -7.32 -5.56
N TRP A 53 8.13 -6.76 -6.00
CA TRP A 53 7.30 -5.91 -5.17
C TRP A 53 6.66 -6.68 -4.00
N ARG A 54 6.01 -7.82 -4.28
CA ARG A 54 5.39 -8.67 -3.25
C ARG A 54 6.42 -9.17 -2.24
N ALA A 55 7.62 -9.55 -2.68
CA ALA A 55 8.69 -9.98 -1.76
C ALA A 55 9.02 -8.90 -0.73
N VAL A 56 9.24 -7.66 -1.16
CA VAL A 56 9.54 -6.54 -0.25
C VAL A 56 8.36 -6.23 0.67
N VAL A 57 7.14 -6.26 0.15
CA VAL A 57 5.92 -6.05 0.96
C VAL A 57 5.77 -7.13 2.03
N ALA A 58 5.95 -8.39 1.66
CA ALA A 58 5.85 -9.53 2.58
C ALA A 58 6.97 -9.58 3.61
N GLU A 59 8.18 -9.16 3.27
CA GLU A 59 9.33 -9.18 4.18
C GLU A 59 9.39 -7.97 5.11
N ALA A 60 8.81 -6.83 4.72
CA ALA A 60 8.94 -5.58 5.48
C ALA A 60 7.60 -5.00 5.94
N MET A 61 6.64 -4.81 5.03
CA MET A 61 5.41 -4.07 5.33
C MET A 61 4.44 -4.90 6.14
N LEU A 62 4.11 -6.13 5.70
CA LEU A 62 3.16 -6.99 6.42
C LEU A 62 3.61 -7.33 7.85
N PRO A 63 4.90 -7.66 8.11
CA PRO A 63 5.36 -7.89 9.47
C PRO A 63 5.31 -6.64 10.35
N ALA A 64 5.55 -5.45 9.78
CA ALA A 64 5.44 -4.19 10.53
C ALA A 64 3.99 -3.90 10.94
N VAL A 65 3.02 -4.13 10.03
CA VAL A 65 1.58 -3.98 10.35
C VAL A 65 1.15 -5.02 11.39
N ASP A 66 1.59 -6.27 11.26
CA ASP A 66 1.27 -7.33 12.24
C ASP A 66 1.83 -7.02 13.63
N ALA A 67 3.07 -6.53 13.71
CA ALA A 67 3.71 -6.14 14.96
C ALA A 67 3.08 -4.90 15.61
N PHE A 68 2.57 -3.96 14.80
CA PHE A 68 1.86 -2.79 15.28
C PHE A 68 0.49 -3.12 15.88
N ALA A 69 -0.11 -4.26 15.48
CA ALA A 69 -1.41 -4.74 15.97
C ALA A 69 -2.53 -3.67 15.89
N PRO A 70 -2.87 -3.19 14.67
CA PRO A 70 -3.77 -2.06 14.50
C PRO A 70 -5.19 -2.37 14.97
N GLU A 71 -5.86 -1.37 15.52
CA GLU A 71 -7.31 -1.44 15.81
C GLU A 71 -8.19 -1.05 14.62
N LEU A 72 -7.59 -0.49 13.55
CA LEU A 72 -8.23 -0.13 12.29
C LEU A 72 -7.18 -0.14 11.18
N VAL A 73 -7.50 -0.72 10.02
CA VAL A 73 -6.68 -0.60 8.81
C VAL A 73 -7.31 0.38 7.84
N MET A 74 -6.54 1.39 7.42
CA MET A 74 -6.93 2.33 6.37
C MET A 74 -6.06 2.15 5.13
N ILE A 75 -6.69 1.95 3.98
CA ILE A 75 -6.03 1.75 2.69
C ILE A 75 -6.22 3.00 1.83
N SER A 76 -5.11 3.66 1.53
CA SER A 76 -5.02 4.71 0.49
C SER A 76 -4.80 3.98 -0.84
N ALA A 77 -5.90 3.67 -1.54
CA ALA A 77 -5.94 2.74 -2.66
C ALA A 77 -5.61 3.45 -3.99
N GLY A 78 -4.31 3.55 -4.28
CA GLY A 78 -3.81 3.98 -5.59
C GLY A 78 -3.53 2.78 -6.51
N PHE A 79 -3.93 2.91 -7.77
CA PHE A 79 -3.74 1.88 -8.80
C PHE A 79 -2.78 2.31 -9.92
N ASP A 80 -2.05 3.40 -9.71
CA ASP A 80 -1.06 3.95 -10.64
C ASP A 80 0.22 3.13 -10.74
N ALA A 81 0.43 2.15 -9.85
CA ALA A 81 1.50 1.16 -9.99
C ALA A 81 1.23 0.08 -11.06
N HIS A 82 0.06 0.10 -11.69
CA HIS A 82 -0.30 -0.85 -12.75
C HIS A 82 0.60 -0.68 -13.99
N ALA A 83 0.94 -1.79 -14.65
CA ALA A 83 1.83 -1.82 -15.81
C ALA A 83 1.36 -1.00 -17.04
N GLU A 84 0.09 -0.63 -17.06
CA GLU A 84 -0.54 0.16 -18.13
C GLU A 84 -0.70 1.64 -17.75
N ASP A 85 -0.42 2.02 -16.50
CA ASP A 85 -0.59 3.40 -16.05
C ASP A 85 0.44 4.33 -16.73
N PRO A 86 0.03 5.50 -17.25
CA PRO A 86 0.94 6.40 -17.97
C PRO A 86 1.84 7.24 -17.05
N LEU A 87 1.57 7.31 -15.74
CA LEU A 87 2.26 8.23 -14.82
C LEU A 87 3.33 7.56 -13.96
N ALA A 88 3.25 6.25 -13.74
CA ALA A 88 4.32 5.47 -13.12
C ALA A 88 4.88 4.43 -14.09
N ASN A 89 5.92 3.71 -13.66
CA ASN A 89 6.60 2.69 -14.45
C ASN A 89 6.78 1.40 -13.64
N LEU A 90 5.95 1.17 -12.63
CA LEU A 90 5.88 -0.13 -11.99
C LEU A 90 5.08 -1.08 -12.90
N MET A 91 5.35 -2.37 -12.78
CA MET A 91 4.80 -3.41 -13.65
C MET A 91 3.86 -4.31 -12.85
N LEU A 92 3.02 -3.73 -11.98
CA LEU A 92 2.03 -4.50 -11.23
C LEU A 92 0.81 -4.82 -12.09
N VAL A 93 0.11 -5.86 -11.70
CA VAL A 93 -1.14 -6.33 -12.33
C VAL A 93 -2.26 -6.40 -11.30
N GLU A 94 -3.49 -6.63 -11.74
CA GLU A 94 -4.69 -6.67 -10.90
C GLU A 94 -4.57 -7.65 -9.72
N GLU A 95 -3.90 -8.79 -9.96
CA GLU A 95 -3.67 -9.81 -8.94
C GLU A 95 -2.80 -9.29 -7.79
N ASP A 96 -1.88 -8.35 -8.03
CA ASP A 96 -1.05 -7.74 -6.98
C ASP A 96 -1.89 -6.89 -6.03
N PHE A 97 -2.84 -6.14 -6.58
CA PHE A 97 -3.76 -5.32 -5.79
C PHE A 97 -4.75 -6.20 -5.01
N ALA A 98 -5.27 -7.27 -5.61
CA ALA A 98 -6.09 -8.24 -4.88
C ALA A 98 -5.30 -8.91 -3.75
N TRP A 99 -4.06 -9.34 -4.03
CA TRP A 99 -3.20 -9.99 -3.04
C TRP A 99 -2.94 -9.10 -1.83
N ILE A 100 -2.43 -7.87 -2.01
CA ILE A 100 -2.14 -7.00 -0.86
C ILE A 100 -3.40 -6.63 -0.08
N THR A 101 -4.54 -6.52 -0.76
CA THR A 101 -5.81 -6.27 -0.09
C THR A 101 -6.20 -7.44 0.80
N GLY A 102 -6.09 -8.68 0.31
CA GLY A 102 -6.35 -9.88 1.09
C GLY A 102 -5.44 -9.97 2.33
N GLU A 103 -4.13 -9.73 2.17
CA GLU A 103 -3.19 -9.73 3.30
C GLU A 103 -3.56 -8.70 4.37
N LEU A 104 -3.94 -7.48 3.96
CA LEU A 104 -4.37 -6.42 4.88
C LEU A 104 -5.71 -6.74 5.55
N VAL A 105 -6.65 -7.37 4.85
CA VAL A 105 -7.91 -7.88 5.42
C VAL A 105 -7.62 -8.94 6.48
N THR A 106 -6.76 -9.93 6.19
CA THR A 106 -6.36 -10.95 7.16
C THR A 106 -5.71 -10.34 8.41
N LEU A 107 -4.88 -9.30 8.26
CA LEU A 107 -4.31 -8.58 9.41
C LEU A 107 -5.37 -7.79 10.19
N ALA A 108 -6.34 -7.20 9.50
CA ALA A 108 -7.46 -6.52 10.14
C ALA A 108 -8.40 -7.49 10.87
N GLU A 109 -8.65 -8.69 10.34
CA GLU A 109 -9.39 -9.75 11.06
C GLU A 109 -8.67 -10.14 12.36
N ARG A 110 -7.35 -10.27 12.30
CA ARG A 110 -6.51 -10.64 13.44
C ARG A 110 -6.49 -9.58 14.55
N HIS A 111 -6.32 -8.31 14.20
CA HIS A 111 -6.04 -7.23 15.17
C HIS A 111 -7.16 -6.21 15.30
N ALA A 112 -7.86 -5.93 14.21
CA ALA A 112 -8.83 -4.84 14.08
C ALA A 112 -10.28 -5.33 14.06
N GLN A 113 -10.57 -6.59 14.41
CA GLN A 113 -11.93 -7.18 14.33
C GLN A 113 -12.55 -7.03 12.93
N GLY A 114 -11.72 -7.17 11.89
CA GLY A 114 -12.13 -7.04 10.49
C GLY A 114 -12.39 -5.59 10.04
N ARG A 115 -12.06 -4.58 10.84
CA ARG A 115 -12.25 -3.17 10.46
C ARG A 115 -11.23 -2.73 9.42
N VAL A 116 -11.68 -2.60 8.18
CA VAL A 116 -10.93 -2.03 7.06
C VAL A 116 -11.73 -0.90 6.43
N VAL A 117 -11.06 0.20 6.14
CA VAL A 117 -11.60 1.31 5.33
C VAL A 117 -10.66 1.53 4.14
N SER A 118 -11.21 1.55 2.93
CA SER A 118 -10.45 1.83 1.71
C SER A 118 -10.94 3.12 1.06
N VAL A 119 -10.02 3.97 0.62
CA VAL A 119 -10.27 5.25 -0.03
C VAL A 119 -9.49 5.30 -1.34
N LEU A 120 -10.19 5.49 -2.45
CA LEU A 120 -9.59 5.59 -3.79
C LEU A 120 -8.68 6.83 -3.91
N GLU A 121 -7.52 6.65 -4.53
CA GLU A 121 -6.52 7.70 -4.79
C GLU A 121 -6.18 7.80 -6.29
N GLY A 122 -4.95 7.44 -6.68
CA GLY A 122 -4.43 7.49 -8.05
C GLY A 122 -4.80 6.29 -8.92
N GLY A 123 -4.45 6.39 -10.20
CA GLY A 123 -4.79 5.44 -11.27
C GLY A 123 -5.36 6.21 -12.45
N TYR A 124 -4.63 6.21 -13.56
CA TYR A 124 -4.78 7.19 -14.64
C TYR A 124 -4.98 6.53 -16.02
N ASP A 125 -4.76 5.23 -16.13
CA ASP A 125 -5.37 4.42 -17.19
C ASP A 125 -6.74 3.89 -16.73
N LEU A 126 -7.82 4.26 -17.42
CA LEU A 126 -9.19 3.98 -16.97
C LEU A 126 -9.55 2.49 -17.03
N ASP A 127 -9.04 1.76 -18.02
CA ASP A 127 -9.34 0.35 -18.18
C ASP A 127 -8.59 -0.47 -17.13
N ALA A 128 -7.31 -0.18 -16.92
CA ALA A 128 -6.50 -0.76 -15.84
C ALA A 128 -7.08 -0.44 -14.46
N LEU A 129 -7.47 0.82 -14.23
CA LEU A 129 -8.10 1.27 -12.99
C LEU A 129 -9.36 0.46 -12.71
N ALA A 130 -10.25 0.32 -13.69
CA ALA A 130 -11.51 -0.41 -13.51
C ALA A 130 -11.28 -1.89 -13.13
N ARG A 131 -10.33 -2.56 -13.78
CA ARG A 131 -9.99 -3.96 -13.49
C ARG A 131 -9.31 -4.11 -12.13
N SER A 132 -8.41 -3.20 -11.78
CA SER A 132 -7.69 -3.20 -10.49
C SER A 132 -8.62 -2.88 -9.31
N VAL A 133 -9.52 -1.91 -9.45
CA VAL A 133 -10.56 -1.60 -8.46
C VAL A 133 -11.47 -2.81 -8.25
N ARG A 134 -11.88 -3.47 -9.33
CA ARG A 134 -12.70 -4.69 -9.22
C ARG A 134 -11.97 -5.78 -8.42
N ALA A 135 -10.71 -6.07 -8.75
CA ALA A 135 -9.91 -7.07 -8.06
C ALA A 135 -9.70 -6.72 -6.58
N HIS A 136 -9.45 -5.45 -6.27
CA HIS A 136 -9.37 -4.92 -4.90
C HIS A 136 -10.69 -5.12 -4.14
N LEU A 137 -11.83 -4.75 -4.73
CA LEU A 137 -13.15 -4.88 -4.07
C LEU A 137 -13.57 -6.33 -3.87
N GLU A 138 -13.28 -7.21 -4.83
CA GLU A 138 -13.53 -8.66 -4.70
C GLU A 138 -12.72 -9.24 -3.53
N ALA A 139 -11.45 -8.85 -3.36
CA ALA A 139 -10.62 -9.26 -2.23
C ALA A 139 -11.07 -8.61 -0.90
N LEU A 140 -11.52 -7.35 -0.92
CA LEU A 140 -11.99 -6.62 0.26
C LEU A 140 -13.30 -7.18 0.81
N GLY A 141 -14.18 -7.65 -0.08
CA GLY A 141 -15.49 -8.20 0.26
C GLY A 141 -15.55 -9.72 0.32
N ALA A 142 -14.42 -10.42 0.16
CA ALA A 142 -14.37 -11.86 0.33
C ALA A 142 -14.60 -12.21 1.81
N ASP A 143 -15.63 -13.00 2.10
CA ASP A 143 -15.86 -13.52 3.45
C ASP A 143 -14.68 -14.43 3.85
N GLY A 144 -14.08 -14.18 5.02
CA GLY A 144 -13.05 -15.03 5.63
C GLY A 144 -13.55 -16.39 6.12
#